data_AF-A0A5C0SMG6-F1
#
_entry.id   AF-A0A5C0SMG6-F1
#
_cell.length_a   1.000
_cell.length_b   1.000
_cell.length_c   1.000
_cell.angle_alpha   90.00
_cell.angle_beta   90.00
_cell.angle_gamma   90.00
#
_symmetry.space_group_name_H-M   'P 1'
#
loop_
_entity.id
_entity.type
_entity.pdbx_description
1 polymer ?
#
loop_
_entity_poly.entity_id
_entity_poly.type
_entity_poly.pdbx_seq_one_letter_code
_entity_poly.pdbx_strand_id
1 'polypeptide(L)'
;MDDIETQVLEWLRSGSEDAADIVNLPWNVSEIGDATYVAEHPKMPFTIVVAFSDEFVHLMIPTSLETYGMDEADKLYVYHTLLELNDRIHMMKFSLGRPNDVVNIRVDLDKKTLGKEEFNDALTALAIGLLSGVEALGLEEEFVERVFDRILYMLLERVEKGYTYEQLMEFLTVKVGLDEAEARRLLDSVLEVTREKSGPEEA
;
A
#
# COMPACT_ATOMS: atom_id res chain seq x y z
N MET A 1 28.96 11.13 -3.85
CA MET A 1 28.18 10.03 -3.24
C MET A 1 26.81 10.24 -3.82
N ASP A 2 26.37 9.36 -4.71
CA ASP A 2 25.05 9.48 -5.33
C ASP A 2 24.02 9.64 -4.22
N ASP A 3 23.11 10.58 -4.42
CA ASP A 3 22.07 10.89 -3.45
C ASP A 3 21.23 9.62 -3.23
N ILE A 4 21.34 9.04 -2.02
CA ILE A 4 20.68 7.78 -1.66
C ILE A 4 19.16 7.87 -1.81
N GLU A 5 18.63 9.08 -1.63
CA GLU A 5 17.22 9.40 -1.87
C GLU A 5 16.86 9.17 -3.34
N THR A 6 17.61 9.77 -4.27
CA THR A 6 17.44 9.51 -5.70
C THR A 6 17.52 8.01 -6.03
N GLN A 7 18.49 7.27 -5.47
CA GLN A 7 18.63 5.83 -5.72
C GLN A 7 17.43 5.01 -5.23
N VAL A 8 16.95 5.25 -4.01
CA VAL A 8 15.78 4.55 -3.44
C VAL A 8 14.52 4.81 -4.27
N LEU A 9 14.31 6.06 -4.68
CA LEU A 9 13.17 6.44 -5.52
C LEU A 9 13.26 5.79 -6.91
N GLU A 10 14.46 5.67 -7.48
CA GLU A 10 14.69 4.94 -8.72
C GLU A 10 14.42 3.44 -8.57
N TRP A 11 14.86 2.81 -7.47
CA TRP A 11 14.59 1.40 -7.22
C TRP A 11 13.10 1.10 -7.15
N LEU A 12 12.32 1.94 -6.46
CA LEU A 12 10.85 1.83 -6.40
C LEU A 12 10.19 1.97 -7.78
N ARG A 13 10.67 2.90 -8.62
CA ARG A 13 10.10 3.14 -9.95
C ARG A 13 10.53 2.09 -10.97
N SER A 14 11.64 1.38 -10.72
CA SER A 14 12.17 0.35 -11.59
C SER A 14 11.40 -0.96 -11.42
N GLY A 15 11.11 -1.66 -12.51
CA GLY A 15 10.42 -2.93 -12.43
C GLY A 15 9.68 -3.32 -13.70
N SER A 16 8.84 -4.35 -13.57
CA SER A 16 7.92 -4.79 -14.61
C SER A 16 6.51 -4.90 -14.03
N GLU A 17 5.54 -4.46 -14.81
CA GLU A 17 4.12 -4.56 -14.46
C GLU A 17 3.67 -6.02 -14.30
N ASP A 18 4.34 -6.95 -14.98
CA ASP A 18 4.04 -8.39 -14.92
C ASP A 18 4.79 -9.11 -13.78
N ALA A 19 5.55 -8.38 -12.95
CA ALA A 19 6.26 -9.00 -11.85
C ALA A 19 5.28 -9.59 -10.82
N ALA A 20 5.58 -10.81 -10.37
CA ALA A 20 4.86 -11.46 -9.29
C ALA A 20 5.37 -11.02 -7.91
N ASP A 21 6.63 -10.56 -7.84
CA ASP A 21 7.31 -10.17 -6.61
C ASP A 21 7.23 -8.65 -6.41
N ILE A 22 6.86 -8.24 -5.19
CA ILE A 22 6.71 -6.85 -4.77
C ILE A 22 7.95 -6.00 -5.03
N VAL A 23 9.15 -6.60 -4.92
CA VAL A 23 10.42 -5.88 -5.09
C VAL A 23 10.72 -5.52 -6.54
N ASN A 24 9.99 -6.13 -7.49
CA ASN A 24 10.16 -5.94 -8.92
C ASN A 24 8.98 -5.19 -9.56
N LEU A 25 8.03 -4.68 -8.75
CA LEU A 25 6.92 -3.87 -9.24
C LEU A 25 7.33 -2.42 -9.44
N PRO A 26 6.89 -1.75 -10.53
CA PRO A 26 7.17 -0.34 -10.76
C PRO A 26 6.19 0.54 -10.00
N TRP A 27 6.56 0.97 -8.80
CA TRP A 27 5.72 1.81 -7.94
C TRP A 27 5.52 3.21 -8.52
N ASN A 28 4.30 3.73 -8.41
CA ASN A 28 4.01 5.14 -8.65
C ASN A 28 4.39 5.95 -7.41
N VAL A 29 5.41 6.79 -7.51
CA VAL A 29 5.98 7.52 -6.38
C VAL A 29 5.69 9.01 -6.47
N SER A 30 4.98 9.55 -5.49
CA SER A 30 4.58 10.96 -5.39
C SER A 30 5.12 11.59 -4.11
N GLU A 31 5.61 12.83 -4.21
CA GLU A 31 6.07 13.61 -3.04
C GLU A 31 4.86 14.19 -2.30
N ILE A 32 4.83 14.05 -0.97
CA ILE A 32 3.72 14.51 -0.12
C ILE A 32 4.17 15.48 0.97
N GLY A 33 5.47 15.69 1.13
CA GLY A 33 6.05 16.58 2.12
C GLY A 33 7.57 16.64 1.98
N ASP A 34 8.21 17.41 2.84
CA ASP A 34 9.67 17.56 2.83
C ASP A 34 10.34 16.20 3.05
N ALA A 35 11.13 15.77 2.06
CA ALA A 35 11.81 14.48 2.02
C ALA A 35 10.90 13.26 2.34
N THR A 36 9.60 13.37 1.98
CA THR A 36 8.59 12.35 2.26
C THR A 36 7.76 12.05 1.02
N TYR A 37 7.68 10.76 0.69
CA TYR A 37 7.06 10.25 -0.51
C TYR A 37 6.05 9.15 -0.17
N VAL A 38 5.08 8.97 -1.06
CA VAL A 38 4.16 7.84 -1.07
C VAL A 38 4.40 7.05 -2.35
N ALA A 39 4.62 5.75 -2.20
CA ALA A 39 4.71 4.79 -3.27
C ALA A 39 3.45 3.93 -3.29
N GLU A 40 2.79 3.85 -4.45
CA GLU A 40 1.56 3.09 -4.63
C GLU A 40 1.68 2.19 -5.86
N HIS A 41 1.08 0.99 -5.79
CA HIS A 41 1.00 0.09 -6.93
C HIS A 41 -0.41 -0.53 -7.03
N PRO A 42 -1.03 -0.63 -8.22
CA PRO A 42 -2.38 -1.19 -8.37
C PRO A 42 -2.55 -2.62 -7.87
N LYS A 43 -1.50 -3.44 -7.95
CA LYS A 43 -1.47 -4.82 -7.41
C LYS A 43 -1.31 -4.91 -5.89
N MET A 44 -1.02 -3.79 -5.22
CA MET A 44 -0.72 -3.78 -3.80
C MET A 44 -1.87 -3.11 -3.04
N PRO A 45 -2.46 -3.77 -2.03
CA PRO A 45 -3.58 -3.22 -1.26
C PRO A 45 -3.15 -2.24 -0.18
N PHE A 46 -1.93 -1.75 -0.24
CA PHE A 46 -1.34 -0.83 0.71
C PHE A 46 -0.43 0.16 -0.01
N THR A 47 -0.17 1.27 0.66
CA THR A 47 0.81 2.26 0.24
C THR A 47 2.06 2.13 1.10
N ILE A 48 3.19 2.51 0.52
CA ILE A 48 4.46 2.62 1.26
C ILE A 48 4.77 4.10 1.39
N VAL A 49 4.86 4.57 2.63
CA VAL A 49 5.41 5.88 2.95
C VAL A 49 6.91 5.75 3.07
N VAL A 50 7.64 6.55 2.30
CA VAL A 50 9.10 6.62 2.30
C VAL A 50 9.49 7.99 2.84
N ALA A 51 10.16 8.02 3.99
CA ALA A 51 10.64 9.25 4.58
C ALA A 51 12.15 9.21 4.77
N PHE A 52 12.83 10.29 4.43
CA PHE A 52 14.27 10.42 4.57
C PHE A 52 14.59 11.33 5.77
N SER A 53 15.39 10.81 6.70
CA SER A 53 16.02 11.61 7.76
C SER A 53 17.53 11.70 7.53
N ASP A 54 18.27 12.39 8.41
CA ASP A 54 19.72 12.61 8.23
C ASP A 54 20.48 11.30 7.96
N GLU A 55 20.22 10.26 8.74
CA GLU A 55 20.99 9.01 8.71
C GLU A 55 20.20 7.80 8.20
N PHE A 56 18.87 7.90 8.08
CA PHE A 56 18.02 6.75 7.78
C PHE A 56 17.04 7.00 6.64
N VAL A 57 16.70 5.91 5.96
CA VAL A 57 15.51 5.78 5.11
C VAL A 57 14.46 5.01 5.89
N HIS A 58 13.27 5.59 6.02
CA HIS A 58 12.14 5.01 6.73
C HIS A 58 11.12 4.51 5.73
N LEU A 59 10.84 3.21 5.73
CA LEU A 59 9.76 2.62 4.95
C LEU A 59 8.63 2.24 5.89
N MET A 60 7.41 2.70 5.61
CA MET A 60 6.27 2.51 6.51
C MET A 60 5.03 2.11 5.72
N ILE A 61 4.31 1.10 6.20
CA ILE A 61 2.93 0.82 5.78
C ILE A 61 2.02 1.31 6.90
N PRO A 62 1.31 2.44 6.71
CA PRO A 62 0.26 2.84 7.61
C PRO A 62 -0.93 1.89 7.47
N THR A 63 -1.40 1.32 8.58
CA THR A 63 -2.61 0.50 8.58
C THR A 63 -3.83 1.35 8.91
N SER A 64 -5.03 0.79 8.76
CA SER A 64 -6.27 1.43 9.24
C SER A 64 -6.64 1.02 10.68
N LEU A 65 -5.79 0.24 11.35
CA LEU A 65 -6.04 -0.28 12.69
C LEU A 65 -5.75 0.80 13.74
N GLU A 66 -6.79 1.53 14.13
CA GLU A 66 -6.75 2.50 15.24
C GLU A 66 -6.99 1.81 16.57
N THR A 67 -6.04 1.95 17.50
CA THR A 67 -6.17 1.29 18.81
C THR A 67 -6.65 2.22 19.91
N TYR A 68 -6.56 3.54 19.74
CA TYR A 68 -6.90 4.50 20.79
C TYR A 68 -8.30 4.30 21.39
N GLY A 69 -9.31 4.11 20.53
CA GLY A 69 -10.72 3.96 20.91
C GLY A 69 -11.15 2.53 21.29
N MET A 70 -10.27 1.54 21.19
CA MET A 70 -10.58 0.16 21.57
C MET A 70 -10.76 0.02 23.08
N ASP A 71 -11.55 -0.98 23.49
CA ASP A 71 -11.58 -1.38 24.88
C ASP A 71 -10.23 -1.96 25.34
N GLU A 72 -10.03 -2.02 26.66
CA GLU A 72 -8.74 -2.40 27.24
C GLU A 72 -8.33 -3.84 26.91
N ALA A 73 -9.28 -4.76 26.78
CA ALA A 73 -9.00 -6.17 26.53
C ALA A 73 -8.56 -6.37 25.06
N ASP A 74 -9.30 -5.79 24.13
CA ASP A 74 -8.99 -5.84 22.70
C ASP A 74 -7.67 -5.13 22.40
N LYS A 75 -7.45 -3.96 22.99
CA LYS A 75 -6.20 -3.21 22.89
C LYS A 75 -5.01 -4.03 23.39
N LEU A 76 -5.14 -4.67 24.55
CA LEU A 76 -4.09 -5.52 25.10
C LEU A 76 -3.80 -6.72 24.20
N TYR A 77 -4.85 -7.37 23.68
CA TYR A 77 -4.72 -8.47 22.73
C TYR A 77 -3.96 -8.03 21.48
N VAL A 78 -4.38 -6.93 20.84
CA VAL A 78 -3.72 -6.38 19.64
C VAL A 78 -2.25 -6.08 19.90
N TYR A 79 -1.93 -5.37 20.98
CA TYR A 79 -0.55 -5.00 21.31
C TYR A 79 0.32 -6.21 21.62
N HIS A 80 -0.20 -7.17 22.39
CA HIS A 80 0.53 -8.39 22.72
C HIS A 80 0.86 -9.18 21.46
N THR A 81 -0.13 -9.39 20.59
CA THR A 81 0.05 -10.10 19.31
C THR A 81 1.08 -9.41 18.42
N LEU A 82 1.00 -8.09 18.24
CA LEU A 82 1.96 -7.31 17.45
C LEU A 82 3.39 -7.35 18.02
N LEU A 83 3.53 -7.32 19.35
CA LEU A 83 4.83 -7.44 20.00
C LEU A 83 5.44 -8.84 19.83
N GLU A 84 4.63 -9.90 19.87
CA GLU A 84 5.11 -11.25 19.55
C GLU A 84 5.57 -11.37 18.09
N LEU A 85 4.86 -10.73 17.16
CA LEU A 85 5.27 -10.71 15.75
C LEU A 85 6.58 -9.95 15.52
N ASN A 86 6.85 -8.89 16.29
CA ASN A 86 8.14 -8.17 16.24
C ASN A 86 9.34 -9.07 16.56
N ASP A 87 9.16 -10.11 17.38
CA ASP A 87 10.23 -11.07 17.68
C ASP A 87 10.44 -12.11 16.56
N ARG A 88 9.39 -12.37 15.77
CA ARG A 88 9.38 -13.40 14.73
C ARG A 88 9.80 -12.90 13.35
N ILE A 89 9.47 -11.65 13.02
CA ILE A 89 9.71 -11.06 11.70
C ILE A 89 10.84 -10.06 11.84
N HIS A 90 12.03 -10.44 11.39
CA HIS A 90 13.21 -9.58 11.45
C HIS A 90 13.11 -8.41 10.46
N MET A 91 13.96 -7.39 10.68
CA MET A 91 14.08 -6.17 9.85
C MET A 91 12.93 -5.17 9.96
N MET A 92 11.71 -5.64 10.27
CA MET A 92 10.53 -4.79 10.46
C MET A 92 10.11 -4.70 11.93
N LYS A 93 9.28 -3.71 12.24
CA LYS A 93 8.58 -3.58 13.52
C LYS A 93 7.16 -3.02 13.33
N PHE A 94 6.23 -3.52 14.11
CA PHE A 94 4.96 -2.86 14.41
C PHE A 94 5.21 -1.74 15.41
N SER A 95 4.61 -0.59 15.16
CA SER A 95 4.72 0.61 15.98
C SER A 95 3.40 1.39 16.00
N LEU A 96 3.21 2.21 17.03
CA LEU A 96 2.06 3.12 17.11
C LEU A 96 2.45 4.48 16.54
N GLY A 97 1.69 4.94 15.56
CA GLY A 97 1.78 6.26 14.96
C GLY A 97 0.70 7.19 15.50
N ARG A 98 0.90 8.47 15.28
CA ARG A 98 -0.09 9.51 15.59
C ARG A 98 -0.78 9.99 14.30
N PRO A 99 -2.03 10.47 14.39
CA PRO A 99 -2.90 10.49 15.58
C PRO A 99 -3.51 9.10 15.91
N ASN A 100 -4.21 8.99 17.04
CA ASN A 100 -5.07 7.84 17.41
C ASN A 100 -4.40 6.47 17.58
N ASP A 101 -3.10 6.41 17.84
CA ASP A 101 -2.37 5.14 18.05
C ASP A 101 -2.63 4.14 16.91
N VAL A 102 -2.57 4.64 15.68
CA VAL A 102 -2.68 3.86 14.45
C VAL A 102 -1.49 2.90 14.39
N VAL A 103 -1.74 1.62 14.14
CA VAL A 103 -0.66 0.64 13.95
C VAL A 103 0.03 0.90 12.61
N ASN A 104 1.36 0.92 12.61
CA ASN A 104 2.20 1.01 11.43
C ASN A 104 3.19 -0.14 11.40
N ILE A 105 3.49 -0.62 10.21
CA ILE A 105 4.58 -1.56 9.95
C ILE A 105 5.73 -0.74 9.41
N ARG A 106 6.93 -0.88 9.98
CA ARG A 106 8.04 0.01 9.69
C ARG A 106 9.36 -0.72 9.57
N VAL A 107 10.20 -0.26 8.64
CA VAL A 107 11.62 -0.59 8.52
C VAL A 107 12.42 0.71 8.55
N ASP A 108 13.57 0.69 9.24
CA ASP A 108 14.53 1.80 9.29
C ASP A 108 15.87 1.31 8.71
N LEU A 109 16.33 1.92 7.61
CA LEU A 109 17.52 1.51 6.87
C LEU A 109 18.62 2.55 6.98
N ASP A 110 19.84 2.14 7.34
CA ASP A 110 20.99 3.06 7.46
C ASP A 110 21.48 3.49 6.07
N LYS A 111 21.45 4.80 5.80
CA LYS A 111 21.85 5.39 4.52
C LYS A 111 23.30 5.05 4.10
N LYS A 112 24.19 4.76 5.06
CA LYS A 112 25.60 4.48 4.81
C LYS A 112 25.86 3.09 4.25
N THR A 113 25.01 2.13 4.60
CA THR A 113 25.15 0.73 4.19
C THR A 113 24.09 0.27 3.20
N LEU A 114 23.02 1.07 3.04
CA LEU A 114 21.87 0.72 2.21
C LEU A 114 22.27 0.41 0.77
N GLY A 115 22.05 -0.85 0.39
CA GLY A 115 22.13 -1.34 -0.98
C GLY A 115 20.76 -1.81 -1.49
N LYS A 116 20.67 -2.08 -2.80
CA LYS A 116 19.43 -2.53 -3.44
C LYS A 116 18.90 -3.86 -2.85
N GLU A 117 19.79 -4.77 -2.47
CA GLU A 117 19.41 -6.05 -1.87
C GLU A 117 18.74 -5.84 -0.50
N GLU A 118 19.37 -5.07 0.39
CA GLU A 118 18.80 -4.72 1.69
C GLU A 118 17.46 -3.96 1.56
N PHE A 119 17.33 -3.09 0.56
CA PHE A 119 16.07 -2.42 0.24
C PHE A 119 14.97 -3.40 -0.18
N ASN A 120 15.30 -4.37 -1.03
CA ASN A 120 14.36 -5.39 -1.48
C ASN A 120 13.92 -6.32 -0.33
N ASP A 121 14.85 -6.69 0.55
CA ASP A 121 14.55 -7.46 1.75
C ASP A 121 13.61 -6.68 2.68
N ALA A 122 13.79 -5.36 2.80
CA ALA A 122 12.91 -4.50 3.58
C ALA A 122 11.48 -4.45 3.03
N LEU A 123 11.31 -4.33 1.70
CA LEU A 123 9.99 -4.39 1.06
C LEU A 123 9.29 -5.73 1.29
N THR A 124 10.06 -6.82 1.20
CA THR A 124 9.56 -8.18 1.47
C THR A 124 9.15 -8.32 2.94
N ALA A 125 9.98 -7.85 3.87
CA ALA A 125 9.69 -7.88 5.30
C ALA A 125 8.43 -7.08 5.65
N LEU A 126 8.22 -5.92 5.01
CA LEU A 126 6.98 -5.15 5.16
C LEU A 126 5.74 -5.93 4.70
N ALA A 127 5.81 -6.60 3.55
CA ALA A 127 4.71 -7.40 3.03
C ALA A 127 4.40 -8.62 3.92
N ILE A 128 5.44 -9.34 4.36
CA ILE A 128 5.29 -10.47 5.30
C ILE A 128 4.73 -9.98 6.64
N GLY A 129 5.22 -8.84 7.13
CA GLY A 129 4.70 -8.17 8.33
C GLY A 129 3.21 -7.90 8.21
N LEU A 130 2.77 -7.31 7.09
CA LEU A 130 1.36 -7.00 6.86
C LEU A 130 0.50 -8.26 6.87
N LEU A 131 0.86 -9.27 6.08
CA LEU A 131 0.09 -10.50 5.98
C LEU A 131 0.05 -11.26 7.31
N SER A 132 1.17 -11.33 8.03
CA SER A 132 1.24 -11.99 9.34
C SER A 132 0.43 -11.24 10.40
N GLY A 133 0.40 -9.91 10.35
CA GLY A 133 -0.42 -9.08 11.23
C GLY A 133 -1.91 -9.28 10.96
N VAL A 134 -2.31 -9.32 9.69
CA VAL A 134 -3.69 -9.60 9.27
C VAL A 134 -4.15 -10.97 9.77
N GLU A 135 -3.35 -12.02 9.53
CA GLU A 135 -3.68 -13.39 9.97
C GLU A 135 -3.74 -13.50 11.50
N ALA A 136 -2.74 -12.96 12.21
CA ALA A 136 -2.66 -13.10 13.66
C ALA A 136 -3.77 -12.36 14.41
N LEU A 137 -4.36 -11.33 13.79
CA LEU A 137 -5.47 -10.56 14.34
C LEU A 137 -6.85 -10.99 13.81
N GLY A 138 -6.91 -11.94 12.85
CA GLY A 138 -8.17 -12.38 12.25
C GLY A 138 -8.85 -11.31 11.39
N LEU A 139 -8.06 -10.51 10.66
CA LEU A 139 -8.52 -9.37 9.86
C LEU A 139 -8.59 -9.67 8.35
N GLU A 140 -8.61 -10.94 7.95
CA GLU A 140 -8.51 -11.34 6.54
C GLU A 140 -9.69 -10.83 5.71
N GLU A 141 -10.91 -10.88 6.23
CA GLU A 141 -12.11 -10.39 5.53
C GLU A 141 -12.02 -8.87 5.30
N GLU A 142 -11.72 -8.11 6.35
CA GLU A 142 -11.52 -6.65 6.25
C GLU A 142 -10.39 -6.30 5.28
N PHE A 143 -9.30 -7.08 5.29
CA PHE A 143 -8.19 -6.89 4.37
C PHE A 143 -8.62 -7.07 2.91
N VAL A 144 -9.40 -8.11 2.61
CA VAL A 144 -9.93 -8.35 1.25
C VAL A 144 -10.86 -7.20 0.82
N GLU A 145 -11.75 -6.73 1.69
CA GLU A 145 -12.62 -5.59 1.38
C GLU A 145 -11.81 -4.33 1.06
N ARG A 146 -10.77 -4.04 1.84
CA ARG A 146 -9.87 -2.91 1.59
C ARG A 146 -9.13 -3.01 0.25
N VAL A 147 -8.72 -4.22 -0.16
CA VAL A 147 -8.12 -4.45 -1.48
C VAL A 147 -9.11 -4.03 -2.58
N PHE A 148 -10.36 -4.46 -2.47
CA PHE A 148 -11.40 -4.12 -3.45
C PHE A 148 -11.71 -2.62 -3.48
N ASP A 149 -11.88 -1.99 -2.32
CA ASP A 149 -12.12 -0.54 -2.22
C ASP A 149 -11.00 0.28 -2.88
N ARG A 150 -9.75 -0.17 -2.70
CA ARG A 150 -8.60 0.51 -3.30
C ARG A 150 -8.61 0.41 -4.82
N ILE A 151 -8.90 -0.76 -5.38
CA ILE A 151 -9.02 -0.96 -6.82
C ILE A 151 -10.14 -0.06 -7.38
N LEU A 152 -11.29 -0.01 -6.71
CA LEU A 152 -12.42 0.86 -7.08
C LEU A 152 -12.02 2.33 -7.10
N TYR A 153 -11.34 2.82 -6.06
CA TYR A 153 -10.87 4.20 -6.00
C TYR A 153 -9.94 4.54 -7.18
N MET A 154 -8.96 3.67 -7.46
CA MET A 154 -8.02 3.87 -8.57
C MET A 154 -8.71 3.83 -9.94
N LEU A 155 -9.79 3.05 -10.06
CA LEU A 155 -10.60 2.99 -11.27
C LEU A 155 -11.43 4.27 -11.45
N LEU A 156 -12.11 4.73 -10.40
CA LEU A 156 -12.90 5.96 -10.41
C LEU A 156 -12.05 7.18 -10.77
N GLU A 157 -10.86 7.32 -10.19
CA GLU A 157 -9.94 8.41 -10.51
C GLU A 157 -9.58 8.45 -12.02
N ARG A 158 -9.46 7.28 -12.66
CA ARG A 158 -9.20 7.17 -14.11
C ARG A 158 -10.42 7.52 -14.95
N VAL A 159 -11.61 7.12 -14.51
CA VAL A 159 -12.87 7.52 -15.14
C VAL A 159 -13.01 9.04 -15.10
N GLU A 160 -12.75 9.68 -13.95
CA GLU A 160 -12.78 11.14 -13.79
C GLU A 160 -11.75 11.85 -14.68
N LYS A 161 -10.58 11.23 -14.89
CA LYS A 161 -9.54 11.72 -15.83
C LYS A 161 -9.88 11.47 -17.31
N GLY A 162 -11.02 10.86 -17.62
CA GLY A 162 -11.51 10.68 -18.99
C GLY A 162 -10.87 9.50 -19.74
N TYR A 163 -10.40 8.47 -19.03
CA TYR A 163 -9.84 7.27 -19.65
C TYR A 163 -10.91 6.51 -20.46
N THR A 164 -10.53 5.94 -21.61
CA THR A 164 -11.46 5.15 -22.44
C THR A 164 -11.73 3.78 -21.83
N TYR A 165 -12.79 3.12 -22.29
CA TYR A 165 -13.13 1.76 -21.86
C TYR A 165 -11.97 0.78 -22.08
N GLU A 166 -11.28 0.85 -23.23
CA GLU A 166 -10.13 0.00 -23.51
C GLU A 166 -8.98 0.25 -22.53
N GLN A 167 -8.70 1.52 -22.20
CA GLN A 167 -7.65 1.88 -21.25
C GLN A 167 -7.98 1.42 -19.82
N LEU A 168 -9.24 1.48 -19.43
CA LEU A 168 -9.72 0.98 -18.13
C LEU A 168 -9.66 -0.55 -18.06
N MET A 169 -10.00 -1.24 -19.15
CA MET A 169 -9.86 -2.70 -19.25
C MET A 169 -8.39 -3.15 -19.20
N GLU A 170 -7.50 -2.43 -19.88
CA GLU A 170 -6.05 -2.70 -19.81
C GLU A 170 -5.53 -2.49 -18.39
N PHE A 171 -5.98 -1.42 -17.71
CA PHE A 171 -5.65 -1.20 -16.30
C PHE A 171 -6.09 -2.38 -15.41
N LEU A 172 -7.34 -2.83 -15.51
CA LEU A 172 -7.86 -3.92 -14.67
C LEU A 172 -7.19 -5.27 -14.96
N THR A 173 -6.88 -5.57 -16.22
CA THR A 173 -6.32 -6.87 -16.59
C THR A 173 -4.81 -6.94 -16.47
N VAL A 174 -4.09 -5.90 -16.88
CA VAL A 174 -2.61 -5.88 -16.90
C VAL A 174 -2.06 -5.34 -15.58
N LYS A 175 -2.57 -4.19 -15.13
CA LYS A 175 -2.03 -3.49 -13.96
C LYS A 175 -2.57 -4.05 -12.65
N VAL A 176 -3.86 -4.38 -12.58
CA VAL A 176 -4.46 -5.00 -11.38
C VAL A 176 -4.32 -6.52 -11.41
N GLY A 177 -4.43 -7.15 -12.58
CA GLY A 177 -4.27 -8.59 -12.75
C GLY A 177 -5.57 -9.39 -12.68
N LEU A 178 -6.73 -8.75 -12.85
CA LEU A 178 -8.02 -9.44 -12.93
C LEU A 178 -8.15 -10.18 -14.27
N ASP A 179 -8.90 -11.28 -14.27
CA ASP A 179 -9.29 -11.89 -15.54
C ASP A 179 -10.26 -10.99 -16.33
N GLU A 180 -10.34 -11.19 -17.64
CA GLU A 180 -11.13 -10.30 -18.51
C GLU A 180 -12.63 -10.28 -18.14
N ALA A 181 -13.18 -11.39 -17.66
CA ALA A 181 -14.59 -11.46 -17.29
C ALA A 181 -14.87 -10.73 -15.97
N GLU A 182 -13.99 -10.87 -14.98
CA GLU A 182 -14.03 -10.11 -13.72
C GLU A 182 -13.83 -8.62 -13.95
N ALA A 183 -12.81 -8.25 -14.71
CA ALA A 183 -12.53 -6.86 -15.08
C ALA A 183 -13.73 -6.20 -15.78
N ARG A 184 -14.36 -6.91 -16.73
CA ARG A 184 -15.55 -6.41 -17.43
C ARG A 184 -16.72 -6.19 -16.49
N ARG A 185 -17.04 -7.17 -15.64
CA ARG A 185 -18.14 -7.05 -14.65
C ARG A 185 -17.94 -5.86 -13.71
N LEU A 186 -16.71 -5.69 -13.21
CA LEU A 186 -16.36 -4.58 -12.33
C LEU A 186 -16.50 -3.23 -13.04
N LEU A 187 -15.94 -3.10 -14.24
CA LEU A 187 -15.96 -1.87 -15.02
C LEU A 187 -17.39 -1.46 -15.39
N ASP A 188 -18.20 -2.41 -15.86
CA ASP A 188 -19.58 -2.13 -16.24
C ASP A 188 -20.40 -1.61 -15.04
N SER A 189 -20.22 -2.23 -13.86
CA SER A 189 -20.88 -1.81 -12.62
C SER A 189 -20.48 -0.39 -12.19
N VAL A 190 -19.19 -0.05 -12.31
CA VAL A 190 -18.68 1.28 -11.94
C VAL A 190 -19.18 2.36 -12.91
N LEU A 191 -19.21 2.06 -14.21
CA LEU A 191 -19.71 2.98 -15.24
C LEU A 191 -21.21 3.22 -15.14
N GLU A 192 -21.99 2.23 -14.70
CA GLU A 192 -23.42 2.40 -14.44
C GLU A 192 -23.66 3.40 -13.29
N VAL A 193 -23.00 3.21 -12.15
CA VAL A 193 -23.12 4.08 -10.97
C VAL A 193 -22.64 5.51 -11.24
N THR A 194 -21.57 5.69 -12.00
CA THR A 194 -21.04 7.03 -12.35
C THR A 194 -21.95 7.78 -13.33
N ARG A 195 -22.62 7.07 -14.25
CA ARG A 195 -23.62 7.67 -15.15
C ARG A 195 -24.87 8.12 -14.40
N GLU A 196 -25.33 7.34 -13.43
CA GLU A 196 -26.47 7.72 -12.58
C GLU A 196 -26.17 8.97 -11.74
N LYS A 197 -24.97 9.10 -11.17
CA LYS A 197 -24.55 10.30 -10.42
C LYS A 197 -24.35 11.55 -11.30
N SER A 198 -24.20 11.39 -12.60
CA SER A 198 -24.04 12.50 -13.57
C SER A 198 -25.35 12.87 -14.28
N GLY A 199 -26.48 12.26 -13.89
CA GLY A 199 -27.83 12.63 -14.33
C GLY A 199 -28.30 13.93 -13.67
N PRO A 200 -29.18 14.72 -14.33
CA PRO A 200 -29.32 16.15 -14.09
C PRO A 200 -29.84 16.48 -12.68
N GLU A 201 -29.19 17.46 -12.01
CA GLU A 201 -29.87 18.34 -11.07
C GLU A 201 -31.07 18.93 -11.81
N GLU A 202 -32.28 18.57 -11.36
CA GLU A 202 -33.54 19.08 -11.88
C GLU A 202 -33.54 20.62 -11.79
N ALA A 203 -33.56 21.27 -12.95
CA ALA A 203 -33.79 22.70 -13.12
C ALA A 203 -35.29 23.05 -12.97
#